data_AF-A0A2C6A1S8-F1
#
_entry.id   AF-A0A2C6A1S8-F1
#
_cell.length_a   1.000
_cell.length_b   1.000
_cell.length_c   1.000
_cell.angle_alpha   90.00
_cell.angle_beta   90.00
_cell.angle_gamma   90.00
#
_symmetry.space_group_name_H-M   'P 1'
#
loop_
_entity.id
_entity.type
_entity.pdbx_description
1 polymer ?
#
loop_
_entity_poly.entity_id
_entity_poly.type
_entity_poly.pdbx_seq_one_letter_code
_entity_poly.pdbx_strand_id
1 'polypeptide(L)'
;MRQGDGGDVSQLCQFIGGEGGTGKSRVIEALVGLFATKDLSHRLLITATSGTAAARVNGITIHSACGFTKDQGPGTNTADDVDGVRLPRQAERKCG
;
A
#
# COMPACT_ATOMS: atom_id res chain seq x y z
N MET A 1 -37.47 -7.69 -6.28
CA MET A 1 -36.47 -7.15 -5.30
C MET A 1 -35.73 -8.33 -4.73
N ARG A 2 -34.42 -8.46 -4.99
CA ARG A 2 -33.63 -9.62 -4.55
C ARG A 2 -33.25 -9.44 -3.09
N GLN A 3 -33.61 -10.42 -2.27
CA GLN A 3 -33.17 -10.54 -0.87
C GLN A 3 -31.64 -10.69 -0.83
N GLY A 4 -31.00 -9.89 0.03
CA GLY A 4 -29.60 -10.05 0.41
C GLY A 4 -29.55 -10.34 1.90
N ASP A 5 -29.58 -11.62 2.26
CA ASP A 5 -29.20 -12.11 3.58
C ASP A 5 -27.68 -12.32 3.57
N GLY A 6 -26.94 -11.28 3.93
CA GLY A 6 -25.48 -11.34 4.06
C GLY A 6 -25.12 -10.80 5.43
N GLY A 7 -24.67 -11.67 6.34
CA GLY A 7 -24.21 -11.28 7.66
C GLY A 7 -23.16 -10.17 7.54
N ASP A 8 -23.48 -8.99 8.07
CA ASP A 8 -22.68 -7.78 7.96
C ASP A 8 -21.40 -7.94 8.78
N VAL A 9 -20.32 -8.37 8.13
CA VAL A 9 -18.99 -8.34 8.75
C VAL A 9 -18.47 -6.92 8.62
N SER A 10 -18.46 -6.19 9.73
CA SER A 10 -17.93 -4.83 9.79
C SER A 10 -16.45 -4.79 9.42
N GLN A 11 -16.05 -3.70 8.75
CA GLN A 11 -14.66 -3.50 8.36
C GLN A 11 -13.74 -3.45 9.59
N LEU A 12 -12.62 -4.17 9.55
CA LEU A 12 -11.59 -4.07 10.59
C LEU A 12 -10.81 -2.76 10.44
N CYS A 13 -10.90 -1.92 11.47
CA CYS A 13 -10.07 -0.72 11.63
C CYS A 13 -9.12 -0.93 12.81
N GLN A 14 -7.82 -1.12 12.54
CA GLN A 14 -6.82 -1.44 13.56
C GLN A 14 -5.75 -0.34 13.67
N PHE A 15 -5.41 0.03 14.90
CA PHE A 15 -4.28 0.89 15.23
C PHE A 15 -3.23 0.12 16.02
N ILE A 16 -1.95 0.26 15.65
CA ILE A 16 -0.83 -0.40 16.32
C ILE A 16 0.20 0.68 16.72
N GLY A 17 0.29 0.95 18.02
CA GLY A 17 1.28 1.86 18.62
C GLY A 17 2.52 1.13 19.15
N GLY A 18 3.47 1.91 19.68
CA GLY A 18 4.66 1.41 20.38
C GLY A 18 5.93 2.19 20.05
N GLU A 19 6.98 1.99 20.85
CA GLU A 19 8.29 2.64 20.69
C GLU A 19 8.96 2.32 19.34
N GLY A 20 9.93 3.13 18.91
CA GLY A 20 10.81 2.79 17.80
C GLY A 20 11.46 1.42 18.01
N GLY A 21 11.61 0.63 16.93
CA GLY A 21 12.26 -0.68 17.01
C GLY A 21 11.37 -1.86 17.42
N THR A 22 10.11 -1.65 17.81
CA THR A 22 9.19 -2.76 18.20
C THR A 22 8.64 -3.60 17.03
N GLY A 23 9.17 -3.44 15.83
CA GLY A 23 8.77 -4.27 14.69
C GLY A 23 7.43 -3.91 14.03
N LYS A 24 6.86 -2.71 14.25
CA LYS A 24 5.62 -2.28 13.56
C LYS A 24 5.70 -2.41 12.03
N SER A 25 6.83 -2.07 11.41
CA SER A 25 7.03 -2.27 9.96
C SER A 25 7.00 -3.76 9.57
N ARG A 26 7.46 -4.66 10.45
CA ARG A 26 7.43 -6.11 10.22
C ARG A 26 6.00 -6.66 10.18
N VAL A 27 5.08 -6.05 10.94
CA VAL A 27 3.65 -6.37 10.86
C VAL A 27 3.10 -6.04 9.47
N ILE A 28 3.50 -4.90 8.89
CA ILE A 28 3.11 -4.51 7.53
C ILE A 28 3.66 -5.54 6.53
N GLU A 29 4.93 -5.93 6.61
CA GLU A 29 5.53 -6.96 5.75
C GLU A 29 4.80 -8.30 5.84
N ALA A 30 4.37 -8.70 7.04
CA ALA A 30 3.61 -9.93 7.24
C ALA A 30 2.23 -9.86 6.57
N LEU A 31 1.54 -8.72 6.64
CA LEU A 31 0.28 -8.50 5.93
C LEU A 31 0.49 -8.54 4.41
N VAL A 32 1.55 -7.93 3.89
CA VAL A 32 1.91 -8.01 2.47
C VAL A 32 2.11 -9.46 2.04
N GLY A 33 2.89 -10.22 2.82
CA GLY A 33 3.10 -11.65 2.59
C GLY A 33 1.78 -12.45 2.59
N LEU A 34 0.88 -12.16 3.53
CA LEU A 34 -0.44 -12.81 3.61
C LEU A 34 -1.32 -12.53 2.39
N PHE A 35 -1.32 -11.31 1.88
CA PHE A 35 -2.09 -10.99 0.67
C PHE A 35 -1.46 -11.62 -0.58
N ALA A 36 -0.13 -11.72 -0.63
CA ALA A 36 0.58 -12.41 -1.71
C ALA A 36 0.28 -13.91 -1.74
N THR A 37 0.26 -14.60 -0.59
CA THR A 37 -0.06 -16.04 -0.54
C THR A 37 -1.50 -16.35 -0.93
N LYS A 38 -2.39 -15.35 -0.90
CA LYS A 38 -3.79 -15.46 -1.33
C LYS A 38 -4.05 -14.98 -2.74
N ASP A 39 -3.02 -14.56 -3.49
CA ASP A 39 -3.15 -13.93 -4.81
C ASP A 39 -4.03 -12.65 -4.81
N LEU A 40 -4.00 -11.91 -3.70
CA LEU A 40 -4.77 -10.68 -3.49
C LEU A 40 -3.88 -9.44 -3.38
N SER A 41 -2.60 -9.50 -3.78
CA SER A 41 -1.68 -8.36 -3.73
C SER A 41 -2.22 -7.12 -4.44
N HIS A 42 -2.96 -7.31 -5.54
CA HIS A 42 -3.60 -6.24 -6.31
C HIS A 42 -4.70 -5.48 -5.55
N ARG A 43 -5.16 -6.00 -4.40
CA ARG A 43 -6.17 -5.36 -3.54
C ARG A 43 -5.57 -4.66 -2.33
N LEU A 44 -4.24 -4.68 -2.17
CA LEU A 44 -3.56 -4.10 -1.03
C LEU A 44 -2.95 -2.74 -1.41
N LEU A 45 -3.39 -1.68 -0.75
CA LEU A 45 -2.80 -0.35 -0.85
C LEU A 45 -2.01 -0.04 0.43
N ILE A 46 -0.74 0.31 0.28
CA ILE A 46 0.14 0.68 1.40
C ILE A 46 0.49 2.16 1.28
N THR A 47 0.18 2.92 2.32
CA THR A 47 0.47 4.36 2.37
C THR A 47 1.27 4.74 3.60
N ALA A 48 2.10 5.77 3.48
CA ALA A 48 2.73 6.43 4.62
C ALA A 48 2.60 7.96 4.53
N THR A 49 2.91 8.66 5.62
CA THR A 49 2.80 10.12 5.71
C THR A 49 3.98 10.86 5.05
N SER A 50 5.14 10.21 4.94
CA SER A 50 6.34 10.78 4.29
C SER A 50 6.90 9.85 3.23
N GLY A 51 7.62 10.42 2.25
CA GLY A 51 8.26 9.64 1.19
C GLY A 51 9.27 8.62 1.73
N THR A 52 10.04 8.98 2.76
CA THR A 52 11.00 8.05 3.40
C THR A 52 10.29 6.90 4.09
N ALA A 53 9.18 7.16 4.81
CA ALA A 53 8.41 6.11 5.45
C ALA A 53 7.74 5.17 4.42
N ALA A 54 7.22 5.74 3.32
CA ALA A 54 6.62 4.99 2.22
C ALA A 54 7.63 4.06 1.54
N ALA A 55 8.83 4.58 1.23
CA ALA A 55 9.91 3.79 0.66
C ALA A 55 10.29 2.59 1.55
N ARG A 56 10.31 2.75 2.87
CA ARG A 56 10.62 1.63 3.78
C ARG A 56 9.61 0.50 3.76
N VAL A 57 8.36 0.77 3.41
CA VAL A 57 7.28 -0.24 3.39
C VAL A 57 6.86 -0.62 1.98
N ASN A 58 7.65 -0.22 0.96
CA ASN A 58 7.32 -0.38 -0.46
C ASN A 58 5.93 0.16 -0.81
N GLY A 59 5.55 1.28 -0.20
CA GLY A 59 4.26 1.95 -0.43
C GLY A 59 4.43 3.32 -1.10
N ILE A 60 3.31 4.03 -1.21
CA ILE A 60 3.28 5.42 -1.67
C ILE A 60 2.92 6.37 -0.54
N THR A 61 3.01 7.68 -0.76
CA THR A 61 2.50 8.62 0.23
C THR A 61 0.98 8.67 0.20
N ILE A 62 0.34 8.95 1.33
CA ILE A 62 -1.12 9.20 1.37
C ILE A 62 -1.51 10.37 0.46
N HIS A 63 -0.62 11.35 0.32
CA HIS A 63 -0.80 12.46 -0.61
C HIS A 63 -0.92 11.99 -2.06
N SER A 64 0.03 11.18 -2.53
CA SER A 64 -0.03 10.61 -3.86
C SER A 64 -1.24 9.69 -4.06
N ALA A 65 -1.58 8.87 -3.05
CA ALA A 65 -2.70 7.93 -3.12
C ALA A 65 -4.07 8.65 -3.26
N CYS A 66 -4.23 9.80 -2.60
CA CYS A 66 -5.46 10.58 -2.63
C CYS A 66 -5.44 11.72 -3.66
N GLY A 67 -4.36 11.88 -4.43
CA GLY A 67 -4.24 12.97 -5.40
C GLY A 67 -4.09 14.36 -4.75
N PHE A 68 -3.57 14.44 -3.52
CA PHE A 68 -3.30 15.72 -2.87
C PHE A 68 -2.06 16.37 -3.49
N THR A 69 -2.29 17.38 -4.31
CA THR A 69 -1.23 18.24 -4.86
C THR A 69 -1.02 19.44 -3.96
N LYS A 70 0.23 19.88 -3.82
CA LYS A 70 0.49 21.25 -3.36
C LYS A 70 0.17 22.15 -4.54
N ASP A 71 -0.71 23.14 -4.36
CA ASP A 71 -0.92 24.16 -5.38
C ASP A 71 0.43 24.86 -5.62
N GLN A 72 1.07 24.51 -6.73
CA GLN A 72 2.24 25.20 -7.21
C GLN A 72 1.67 26.37 -7.99
N GLY A 73 1.76 27.58 -7.44
CA GLY A 73 1.38 28.79 -8.17
C GLY A 73 1.97 28.76 -9.59
N PRO A 74 1.30 29.39 -10.57
CA PRO A 74 1.55 29.17 -11.99
C PRO A 74 3.02 29.48 -12.33
N GLY A 75 3.85 28.44 -12.52
CA GLY A 75 5.27 28.67 -12.81
C GLY A 75 6.24 27.48 -12.78
N THR A 76 5.88 26.28 -12.33
CA THR A 76 6.82 25.14 -12.30
C THR A 76 6.32 23.98 -13.14
N ASN A 77 6.83 23.89 -14.37
CA ASN A 77 6.70 22.70 -15.22
C ASN A 77 7.51 21.55 -14.58
N THR A 78 6.86 20.59 -13.94
CA THR A 78 7.43 19.25 -13.82
C THR A 78 6.47 18.23 -14.42
N ALA A 79 6.88 17.72 -15.58
CA ALA A 79 6.37 16.48 -16.13
C ALA A 79 6.92 15.36 -15.25
N ASP A 80 6.19 14.98 -14.20
CA ASP A 80 6.55 13.83 -13.38
C ASP A 80 5.65 12.66 -13.73
N ASP A 81 6.22 11.81 -14.58
CA ASP A 81 5.86 10.41 -14.81
C ASP A 81 5.70 9.69 -13.46
N VAL A 82 4.46 9.33 -13.10
CA VAL A 82 4.16 8.59 -11.88
C VAL A 82 4.14 7.09 -12.18
N ASP A 83 5.29 6.50 -12.50
CA ASP A 83 5.42 5.05 -12.65
C ASP A 83 5.84 4.41 -11.31
N GLY A 84 4.85 4.15 -10.46
CA GLY A 84 5.04 3.78 -9.05
C GLY A 84 4.77 2.31 -8.68
N VAL A 85 4.54 1.40 -9.63
CA VAL A 85 4.26 0.00 -9.31
C VAL A 85 5.41 -0.91 -9.76
N ARG A 86 6.40 -1.09 -8.89
CA ARG A 86 7.40 -2.14 -9.08
C ARG A 86 6.86 -3.49 -8.59
N LEU A 87 6.21 -4.22 -9.49
CA LEU A 87 5.88 -5.63 -9.27
C LEU A 87 7.18 -6.43 -9.05
N PRO A 88 7.20 -7.40 -8.11
CA PRO A 88 8.32 -8.31 -7.98
C PRO A 88 8.47 -9.13 -9.27
N ARG A 89 9.68 -9.13 -9.83
CA ARG A 89 10.06 -9.95 -10.97
C ARG A 89 9.77 -11.42 -10.61
N GLN A 90 8.88 -12.09 -11.35
CA GLN A 90 8.68 -13.52 -11.20
C GLN A 90 10.02 -14.23 -11.47
N ALA A 91 10.60 -14.82 -10.41
CA ALA A 91 11.69 -15.76 -10.57
C ALA A 91 11.13 -17.02 -11.23
N GLU A 92 11.68 -17.35 -12.38
CA GLU A 92 11.28 -18.45 -13.23
C GLU A 92 11.31 -19.78 -12.44
N ARG A 93 10.23 -20.54 -12.56
CA ARG A 93 10.19 -21.94 -12.15
C ARG A 93 11.12 -22.70 -13.09
N LYS A 94 12.29 -23.13 -12.62
CA LYS A 94 13.09 -24.13 -13.33
C LYS A 94 12.63 -25.51 -12.88
N CYS A 95 11.93 -26.20 -13.79
CA CYS A 95 11.74 -27.64 -13.70
C CYS A 95 13.12 -28.31 -13.82
N GLY A 96 13.41 -29.18 -12.87
CA GLY A 96 14.55 -30.08 -12.82
C GLY A 96 14.19 -31.26 -11.93
#